data_AF-A0AB39XUZ4-F1
#
_entry.id   AF-A0AB39XUZ4-F1
#
_cell.length_a   1.000
_cell.length_b   1.000
_cell.length_c   1.000
_cell.angle_alpha   90.00
_cell.angle_beta   90.00
_cell.angle_gamma   90.00
#
_symmetry.space_group_name_H-M   'P 1'
#
loop_
_entity.id
_entity.type
_entity.pdbx_description
1 polymer ?
#
loop_
_entity_poly.entity_id
_entity_poly.type
_entity_poly.pdbx_seq_one_letter_code
_entity_poly.pdbx_strand_id
1 'polypeptide(L)' 'MRGRSFYWCRSCRGPLYATSFHAIPAGWDWEIDHQQPGDCANGHLMPLTGTATVPEDLPNAPRVLLVLGS' A
#
# COMPACT_ATOMS: atom_id res chain seq x y z
N MET A 1 -3.36 -9.25 -17.87
CA MET A 1 -2.34 -9.32 -16.79
C MET A 1 -2.14 -7.90 -16.29
N ARG A 2 -2.58 -7.56 -15.08
CA ARG A 2 -2.17 -6.28 -14.46
C ARG A 2 -0.66 -6.42 -14.20
N GLY A 3 0.15 -5.46 -14.66
CA GLY A 3 1.58 -5.43 -14.38
C GLY A 3 1.82 -5.57 -12.88
N ARG A 4 2.92 -6.21 -12.48
CA ARG A 4 3.31 -6.25 -11.06
C ARG A 4 3.80 -4.86 -10.69
N SER A 5 2.94 -4.03 -10.11
CA SER A 5 3.34 -2.77 -9.51
C SER A 5 4.18 -3.03 -8.26
N PHE A 6 5.31 -2.35 -8.14
CA PHE A 6 6.12 -2.37 -6.92
C PHE A 6 5.84 -1.11 -6.10
N TYR A 7 5.40 -1.29 -4.86
CA TYR A 7 5.12 -0.20 -3.94
C TYR A 7 6.33 0.11 -3.05
N TRP A 8 6.61 1.38 -2.92
CA TRP A 8 7.67 1.94 -2.09
C TRP A 8 7.06 3.01 -1.19
N CYS A 9 7.62 3.21 0.01
CA CYS A 9 7.20 4.28 0.88
C CYS A 9 7.76 5.62 0.40
N ARG A 10 6.92 6.64 0.24
CA ARG A 10 7.35 8.00 -0.13
C ARG A 10 8.28 8.63 0.92
N SER A 11 8.11 8.27 2.19
CA SER A 11 8.90 8.83 3.31
C SER A 11 10.29 8.21 3.39
N CYS A 12 10.40 6.91 3.65
CA CYS A 12 11.69 6.25 3.86
C CYS A 12 12.31 5.68 2.57
N ARG A 13 11.58 5.69 1.45
CA ARG A 13 11.98 5.01 0.20
C ARG A 13 12.31 3.54 0.41
N GLY A 14 11.66 2.89 1.37
CA GLY A 14 11.75 1.44 1.58
C GLY A 14 10.66 0.68 0.81
N PRO A 15 10.88 -0.61 0.50
CA PRO A 15 9.89 -1.44 -0.17
C PRO A 15 8.69 -1.73 0.74
N LEU A 16 7.50 -1.71 0.16
CA LEU A 16 6.24 -2.08 0.81
C LEU A 16 5.78 -3.45 0.30
N TYR A 17 5.19 -4.26 1.16
CA TYR A 17 4.33 -5.35 0.70
C TYR A 17 2.93 -4.83 0.50
N ALA A 18 2.16 -5.47 -0.37
CA ALA A 18 0.74 -5.26 -0.51
C ALA A 18 0.06 -6.63 -0.59
N THR A 19 -0.88 -6.87 0.30
CA THR A 19 -1.74 -8.05 0.27
C THR A 19 -3.19 -7.60 0.22
N SER A 20 -4.05 -8.47 -0.32
CA SER A 20 -5.47 -8.22 -0.32
C SER A 20 -6.28 -9.50 -0.30
N PHE A 21 -7.53 -9.38 0.15
CA PHE A 21 -8.55 -10.39 -0.03
C PHE A 21 -9.82 -9.76 -0.57
N HIS A 22 -10.67 -10.58 -1.20
CA HIS A 22 -11.89 -10.09 -1.83
C HIS A 22 -12.88 -9.60 -0.76
N ALA A 23 -13.32 -8.36 -0.87
CA ALA A 23 -14.29 -7.76 0.04
C ALA A 23 -15.72 -8.00 -0.47
N ILE A 24 -16.67 -8.16 0.47
CA ILE A 24 -18.10 -8.27 0.17
C ILE A 24 -18.76 -6.94 0.55
N PRO A 25 -19.60 -6.32 -0.31
CA PRO A 25 -20.15 -6.84 -1.56
C PRO A 25 -19.27 -6.64 -2.81
N ALA A 26 -18.27 -5.76 -2.77
CA ALA A 26 -17.37 -5.53 -3.90
C ALA A 26 -16.05 -4.88 -3.44
N GLY A 27 -14.98 -5.13 -4.19
CA GLY A 27 -13.65 -4.54 -3.97
C GLY A 27 -12.67 -5.52 -3.33
N TRP A 28 -11.58 -4.96 -2.81
CA TRP A 28 -10.53 -5.71 -2.14
C TRP A 28 -10.19 -5.02 -0.83
N ASP A 29 -10.14 -5.78 0.25
CA ASP A 29 -9.62 -5.30 1.51
C ASP A 29 -8.10 -5.41 1.46
N TRP A 30 -7.44 -4.27 1.56
CA TRP A 30 -5.99 -4.14 1.44
C TRP A 30 -5.32 -4.02 2.79
N GLU A 31 -4.12 -4.55 2.86
CA GLU A 31 -3.12 -4.23 3.88
C GLU A 31 -1.78 -3.99 3.18
N ILE A 32 -1.17 -2.85 3.49
CA ILE A 32 0.12 -2.42 2.92
C ILE A 32 0.99 -1.90 4.05
N ASP A 33 2.19 -2.46 4.20
CA ASP A 33 3.18 -2.00 5.17
C ASP A 33 4.61 -2.26 4.65
N HIS A 34 5.59 -1.78 5.40
CA HIS A 34 7.00 -2.00 5.15
C HIS A 34 7.34 -3.48 5.25
N GLN A 35 8.14 -3.96 4.30
CA GLN A 35 8.62 -5.35 4.32
C GLN A 35 9.59 -5.63 5.47
N GLN A 36 10.20 -4.59 6.04
CA GLN A 36 11.14 -4.66 7.15
C GLN A 36 10.79 -3.60 8.18
N PRO A 37 10.88 -3.90 9.50
CA PRO A 37 10.72 -2.90 10.55
C PRO A 37 11.79 -1.81 10.46
N GLY A 38 11.43 -0.58 10.82
CA GLY A 38 12.37 0.53 10.90
C GLY A 38 11.69 1.87 11.20
N ASP A 39 12.50 2.88 11.51
CA ASP A 39 12.02 4.23 11.75
C ASP A 39 11.57 4.88 10.44
N CYS A 40 10.27 5.19 10.35
CA CYS A 40 9.67 5.83 9.20
C CYS A 40 8.72 6.93 9.66
N ALA A 41 8.82 8.13 9.06
CA ALA A 41 7.93 9.24 9.42
C ALA A 41 6.46 8.94 9.09
N ASN A 42 6.20 8.04 8.13
CA ASN A 42 4.86 7.53 7.83
C ASN A 42 4.46 6.33 8.70
N GLY A 43 5.28 5.87 9.65
CA GLY A 43 4.98 4.69 10.48
C GLY A 43 3.65 4.81 11.25
N HIS A 44 3.26 6.03 11.63
CA HIS A 44 1.96 6.31 12.26
C HIS A 44 0.75 6.14 11.33
N LEU A 45 0.96 5.97 10.02
CA LEU A 45 -0.05 5.71 9.01
C LEU A 45 -0.07 4.22 8.60
N MET A 46 0.77 3.40 9.22
CA MET A 46 0.95 2.00 8.87
C MET A 46 0.34 1.05 9.91
N PRO A 47 -0.21 -0.10 9.49
CA PRO A 47 -0.40 -0.49 8.09
C PRO A 47 -1.47 0.38 7.40
N LEU A 48 -1.27 0.65 6.11
CA LEU A 48 -2.29 1.28 5.29
C LEU A 48 -3.36 0.23 4.96
N THR A 49 -4.55 0.39 5.52
CA THR A 49 -5.65 -0.56 5.38
C THR A 49 -6.91 0.09 4.82
N GLY A 50 -7.76 -0.72 4.19
CA GLY A 50 -9.09 -0.30 3.74
C GLY A 50 -9.59 -1.05 2.50
N THR A 51 -10.85 -0.83 2.15
CA THR A 51 -11.48 -1.44 0.97
C THR A 51 -11.31 -0.53 -0.25
N ALA A 52 -10.73 -1.05 -1.32
CA ALA A 52 -10.52 -0.31 -2.57
C ALA A 52 -10.39 -1.24 -3.80
N THR A 53 -10.60 -0.68 -4.99
CA THR A 53 -10.39 -1.44 -6.25
C THR A 53 -8.90 -1.62 -6.55
N VAL A 54 -8.09 -0.63 -6.20
CA VAL A 54 -6.63 -0.66 -6.24
C VAL A 54 -6.04 0.01 -4.99
N PRO A 55 -4.81 -0.35 -4.56
CA PRO A 55 -4.13 0.25 -3.42
C PRO A 55 -4.07 1.78 -3.39
N GLU A 56 -3.97 2.40 -4.56
CA GLU A 56 -3.79 3.84 -4.73
C GLU A 56 -5.02 4.66 -4.32
N ASP A 57 -6.18 4.02 -4.22
CA ASP A 57 -7.44 4.66 -3.82
C ASP A 57 -7.60 4.72 -2.28
N LEU A 58 -6.70 4.11 -1.49
CA LEU A 58 -6.77 4.14 -0.03
C LEU A 58 -6.56 5.57 0.50
N PRO A 59 -7.23 5.99 1.60
CA PRO A 59 -7.23 7.39 2.05
C PRO A 59 -5.84 8.04 2.24
N ASN A 60 -4.84 7.28 2.67
CA ASN A 60 -3.46 7.79 2.87
C ASN A 60 -2.48 7.35 1.77
N ALA A 61 -2.94 6.70 0.71
CA ALA A 61 -2.08 6.22 -0.38
C ALA A 61 -1.23 7.34 -1.02
N PRO A 62 -1.73 8.57 -1.29
CA PRO A 62 -0.89 9.62 -1.87
C PRO A 62 0.29 10.07 -0.97
N ARG A 63 0.17 9.87 0.34
CA ARG A 63 1.23 10.19 1.33
C ARG A 63 2.22 9.04 1.49
N VAL A 64 1.77 7.81 1.25
CA VAL A 64 2.53 6.59 1.53
C VAL A 64 3.11 5.97 0.26
N LEU A 65 2.30 5.76 -0.78
CA LEU A 65 2.65 4.96 -1.95
C LEU A 65 3.43 5.74 -3.00
N LEU A 66 4.60 5.22 -3.32
CA LEU A 66 5.36 5.47 -4.53
C LEU A 66 5.27 4.22 -5.40
N VAL A 67 4.71 4.34 -6.60
CA VAL A 67 4.57 3.23 -7.55
C VAL A 67 5.72 3.28 -8.54
N LEU A 68 6.46 2.18 -8.69
CA LEU A 68 7.53 2.02 -9.67
C LEU A 68 7.20 0.86 -10.63
N GLY A 69 7.31 1.12 -11.93
CA GLY A 69 6.94 0.19 -13.00
C GLY A 69 5.45 0.28 -13.33
N SER A 70 5.13 0.58 -14.59
CA SER A 70 3.77 0.70 -15.13
C SER A 70 3.69 -0.04 -16.46
#